data_AF-A0A2N0D303-F1
#
_entry.id   AF-A0A2N0D303-F1
#
_cell.length_a   1.000
_cell.length_b   1.000
_cell.length_c   1.000
_cell.angle_alpha   90.00
_cell.angle_beta   90.00
_cell.angle_gamma   90.00
#
_symmetry.space_group_name_H-M   'P 1'
#
loop_
_entity.id
_entity.type
_entity.pdbx_description
1 polymer ?
#
loop_
_entity_poly.entity_id
_entity_poly.type
_entity_poly.pdbx_seq_one_letter_code
_entity_poly.pdbx_strand_id
1 'polypeptide(L)'
;MGSYTFSPKPYNDVADTTFGPIEKYIPANDNVPQDESGASAGFAVGGERGQYIGLRRGSGEHVVPPRPAWPERRGDFLQTYRGGKFWPIDPRSEEVFIEDIAHSLSLQCRYAGHCHRFYSVAEHSVLMARHLRWEGMDVALWALLHDASEAYLVDVPRPLKRHLPGYKEAEAKVMAAVCERFSLEKEMPAVVHDADTRIIGDELVNMAPMDWHDRYAGQELGVTLRYWSPAKAETEFLATFEALMECRARGMA
;
A
#
# COMPACT_ATOMS: atom_id res chain seq x y z
N MET A 1 37.62 -18.26 -35.19
CA MET A 1 38.21 -17.05 -34.58
C MET A 1 37.88 -15.87 -35.47
N GLY A 2 36.84 -15.11 -35.13
CA GLY A 2 36.48 -13.86 -35.80
C GLY A 2 36.33 -12.79 -34.74
N SER A 3 37.29 -11.87 -34.68
CA SER A 3 37.32 -10.77 -33.71
C SER A 3 36.32 -9.68 -34.12
N TYR A 4 35.24 -9.52 -33.36
CA TYR A 4 34.36 -8.37 -33.48
C TYR A 4 34.99 -7.18 -32.73
N THR A 5 35.45 -6.19 -33.47
CA THR A 5 35.84 -4.88 -32.93
C THR A 5 34.59 -4.04 -32.71
N PHE A 6 34.24 -3.76 -31.46
CA PHE A 6 33.20 -2.81 -31.10
C PHE A 6 33.76 -1.39 -31.29
N SER A 7 33.29 -0.70 -32.32
CA SER A 7 33.56 0.74 -32.49
C SER A 7 32.39 1.49 -31.85
N PRO A 8 32.58 2.19 -30.72
CA PRO A 8 31.51 2.99 -30.13
C PRO A 8 31.15 4.10 -31.11
N LYS A 9 29.88 4.17 -31.52
CA LYS A 9 29.37 5.35 -32.20
C LYS A 9 29.45 6.52 -31.22
N PRO A 10 29.96 7.69 -31.62
CA PRO A 10 29.89 8.87 -30.76
C PRO A 10 28.42 9.12 -30.45
N TYR A 11 28.14 9.24 -29.15
CA TYR A 11 26.85 9.63 -28.62
C TYR A 11 26.56 11.03 -29.18
N ASN A 12 25.67 11.11 -30.16
CA ASN A 12 25.15 12.41 -30.56
C ASN A 12 24.37 12.94 -29.37
N ASP A 13 24.72 14.15 -28.91
CA ASP A 13 23.95 14.96 -27.97
C ASP A 13 22.55 15.17 -28.55
N VAL A 14 21.65 14.20 -28.29
CA VAL A 14 20.23 14.45 -28.38
C VAL A 14 19.92 15.26 -27.14
N ALA A 15 19.90 16.58 -27.32
CA ALA A 15 19.42 17.50 -26.30
C ALA A 15 18.09 16.98 -25.76
N ASP A 16 18.06 16.80 -24.45
CA ASP A 16 16.93 16.39 -23.63
C ASP A 16 15.77 17.39 -23.85
N THR A 17 14.88 17.13 -24.80
CA THR A 17 13.73 18.02 -25.08
C THR A 17 12.37 17.33 -25.04
N THR A 18 12.29 16.06 -24.62
CA THR A 18 10.97 15.40 -24.45
C THR A 18 10.38 15.71 -23.08
N PHE A 19 11.22 15.86 -22.06
CA PHE A 19 10.81 16.27 -20.73
C PHE A 19 11.58 17.56 -20.40
N GLY A 20 10.87 18.58 -19.91
CA GLY A 20 11.52 19.81 -19.47
C GLY A 20 12.46 19.55 -18.29
N PRO A 21 13.14 20.59 -17.76
CA PRO A 21 13.89 20.46 -16.52
C PRO A 21 13.03 19.81 -15.44
N ILE A 22 13.57 18.81 -14.72
CA ILE A 22 12.88 18.12 -13.61
C ILE A 22 12.29 19.10 -12.61
N GLU A 23 12.94 20.25 -12.41
CA GLU A 23 12.50 21.36 -11.56
C GLU A 23 11.15 21.98 -11.96
N LYS A 24 10.69 21.76 -13.20
CA LYS A 24 9.37 22.21 -13.67
C LYS A 24 8.23 21.25 -13.30
N TYR A 25 8.55 20.03 -12.89
CA TYR A 25 7.54 19.04 -12.50
C TYR A 25 7.20 19.26 -11.03
N ILE A 26 6.20 20.12 -10.80
CA ILE A 26 5.53 20.21 -9.50
C ILE A 26 4.61 18.99 -9.41
N PRO A 27 4.66 18.18 -8.34
CA PRO A 27 3.70 17.10 -8.13
C PRO A 27 2.28 17.66 -8.21
N ALA A 28 1.51 17.23 -9.20
CA ALA A 28 0.10 17.59 -9.30
C ALA A 28 -0.63 16.88 -8.15
N ASN A 29 -1.21 17.66 -7.26
CA ASN A 29 -2.10 17.16 -6.22
C ASN A 29 -3.46 17.83 -6.42
N ASP A 30 -4.30 17.16 -7.21
CA ASP A 30 -5.57 17.69 -7.70
C ASP A 30 -6.75 17.37 -6.75
N ASN A 31 -6.46 17.26 -5.45
CA ASN A 31 -7.45 16.91 -4.43
C ASN A 31 -8.47 18.03 -4.11
N VAL A 32 -8.39 19.14 -4.85
CA VAL A 32 -9.37 20.22 -4.84
C VAL A 32 -10.27 20.05 -6.06
N PRO A 33 -11.59 19.91 -5.91
CA PRO A 33 -12.51 19.99 -7.04
C PRO A 33 -12.25 21.32 -7.75
N GLN A 34 -11.78 21.26 -9.00
CA GLN A 34 -11.61 22.47 -9.80
C GLN A 34 -12.99 23.13 -9.89
N ASP A 35 -13.08 24.35 -9.40
CA ASP A 35 -14.17 25.24 -9.70
C ASP A 35 -14.24 25.41 -11.23
N GLU A 36 -15.45 25.45 -11.79
CA GLU A 36 -15.71 25.49 -13.24
C GLU A 36 -15.19 26.77 -13.96
N SER A 37 -14.17 27.45 -13.40
CA SER A 37 -13.52 28.61 -14.00
C SER A 37 -12.09 28.34 -14.51
N GLY A 38 -11.53 27.15 -14.24
CA GLY A 38 -10.20 26.76 -14.70
C GLY A 38 -10.21 26.06 -16.06
N ALA A 39 -10.18 26.82 -17.16
CA ALA A 39 -10.00 26.26 -18.49
C ALA A 39 -8.63 25.56 -18.62
N SER A 40 -8.60 24.23 -18.51
CA SER A 40 -7.56 23.42 -19.14
C SER A 40 -8.05 23.02 -20.53
N ALA A 41 -7.25 23.37 -21.54
CA ALA A 41 -7.56 23.11 -22.94
C ALA A 41 -7.58 21.59 -23.20
N GLY A 42 -8.77 21.00 -23.29
CA GLY A 42 -8.97 19.61 -23.67
C GLY A 42 -10.32 19.43 -24.35
N PHE A 43 -10.28 19.31 -25.69
CA PHE A 43 -11.33 18.83 -26.59
C PHE A 43 -12.80 19.06 -26.21
N ALA A 44 -13.38 20.12 -26.78
CA ALA A 44 -14.81 20.34 -26.79
C ALA A 44 -15.54 19.22 -27.56
N VAL A 45 -16.47 18.53 -26.88
CA VAL A 45 -17.59 17.81 -27.50
C VAL A 45 -18.85 18.59 -27.15
N GLY A 46 -19.46 19.19 -28.18
CA GLY A 46 -20.62 20.05 -28.01
C GLY A 46 -21.93 19.29 -27.78
N GLY A 47 -22.85 20.01 -27.14
CA GLY A 47 -24.25 20.03 -27.55
C GLY A 47 -25.21 19.01 -26.96
N GLU A 48 -26.03 19.50 -26.04
CA GLU A 48 -27.46 19.19 -25.87
C GLU A 48 -27.92 18.02 -24.96
N ARG A 49 -28.66 18.45 -23.93
CA ARG A 49 -29.83 17.84 -23.25
C ARG A 49 -29.60 16.90 -22.05
N GLY A 50 -29.99 17.42 -20.88
CA GLY A 50 -30.38 16.64 -19.71
C GLY A 50 -30.66 17.52 -18.48
N GLN A 51 -31.91 17.94 -18.32
CA GLN A 51 -32.42 18.87 -17.31
C GLN A 51 -32.13 18.46 -15.85
N TYR A 52 -31.56 19.36 -15.04
CA TYR A 52 -31.71 19.30 -13.58
C TYR A 52 -32.99 20.03 -13.16
N ILE A 53 -33.87 19.28 -12.51
CA ILE A 53 -35.18 19.70 -12.01
C ILE A 53 -34.94 20.67 -10.83
N GLY A 54 -35.29 21.94 -11.03
CA GLY A 54 -35.19 22.96 -10.00
C GLY A 54 -36.17 22.73 -8.86
N LEU A 55 -35.67 22.34 -7.68
CA LEU A 55 -36.37 22.55 -6.42
C LEU A 55 -36.00 23.95 -5.91
N ARG A 56 -36.95 24.89 -6.03
CA ARG A 56 -36.88 26.19 -5.34
C ARG A 56 -36.91 25.94 -3.84
N ARG A 57 -35.83 26.31 -3.12
CA ARG A 57 -35.86 26.36 -1.64
C ARG A 57 -36.62 27.61 -1.20
N GLY A 58 -37.70 27.40 -0.44
CA GLY A 58 -38.34 28.44 0.34
C GLY A 58 -37.37 28.99 1.40
N SER A 59 -37.53 30.28 1.70
CA SER A 59 -36.76 31.07 2.66
C SER A 59 -37.06 30.66 4.11
N GLY A 60 -36.60 29.48 4.50
CA GLY A 60 -36.49 29.07 5.91
C GLY A 60 -35.02 28.98 6.28
N GLU A 61 -34.59 29.75 7.27
CA GLU A 61 -33.27 29.64 7.88
C GLU A 61 -33.14 28.29 8.58
N HIS A 62 -32.71 27.27 7.84
CA HIS A 62 -32.18 26.04 8.42
C HIS A 62 -30.79 26.35 8.97
N VAL A 63 -30.72 26.69 10.25
CA VAL A 63 -29.45 26.71 10.99
C VAL A 63 -28.98 25.27 11.08
N VAL A 64 -28.09 24.89 10.15
CA VAL A 64 -27.36 23.63 10.23
C VAL A 64 -26.41 23.78 11.42
N PRO A 65 -26.53 22.98 12.50
CA PRO A 65 -25.58 23.06 13.59
C PRO A 65 -24.17 22.82 13.03
N PRO A 66 -23.14 23.58 13.46
CA PRO A 66 -21.78 23.34 13.02
C PRO A 66 -21.43 21.89 13.31
N ARG A 67 -21.04 21.15 12.27
CA ARG A 67 -20.41 19.83 12.43
C ARG A 67 -19.29 20.01 13.45
N PRO A 68 -19.11 19.10 14.44
CA PRO A 68 -17.98 19.19 15.34
C PRO A 68 -16.71 19.34 14.50
N ALA A 69 -15.95 20.40 14.79
CA ALA A 69 -14.76 20.74 14.04
C ALA A 69 -13.74 19.63 14.28
N TRP A 70 -13.69 18.66 13.36
CA TRP A 70 -12.54 17.78 13.29
C TRP A 70 -11.31 18.67 13.13
N PRO A 71 -10.23 18.43 13.91
CA PRO A 71 -9.02 19.22 13.78
C PRO A 71 -8.58 19.20 12.32
N GLU A 72 -8.08 20.35 11.87
CA GLU A 72 -7.63 20.57 10.50
C GLU A 72 -6.64 19.46 10.10
N ARG A 73 -6.90 18.81 8.96
CA ARG A 73 -6.06 17.71 8.47
C ARG A 73 -4.73 18.26 7.99
N ARG A 74 -3.65 17.48 8.17
CA ARG A 74 -2.33 17.81 7.62
C ARG A 74 -2.03 17.00 6.36
N GLY A 75 -1.66 17.71 5.30
CA GLY A 75 -1.27 17.13 4.02
C GLY A 75 -2.47 16.71 3.18
N ASP A 76 -2.17 16.05 2.07
CA ASP A 76 -3.15 15.63 1.08
C ASP A 76 -3.66 14.21 1.34
N PHE A 77 -4.83 13.90 0.77
CA PHE A 77 -5.42 12.58 0.86
C PHE A 77 -5.15 11.74 -0.38
N LEU A 78 -5.22 10.42 -0.24
CA LEU A 78 -5.39 9.51 -1.36
C LEU A 78 -6.80 8.90 -1.30
N GLN A 79 -7.35 8.58 -2.46
CA GLN A 79 -8.60 7.85 -2.56
C GLN A 79 -8.33 6.36 -2.34
N THR A 80 -9.07 5.72 -1.43
CA THR A 80 -8.97 4.28 -1.17
C THR A 80 -9.89 3.46 -2.09
N TYR A 81 -9.71 2.14 -2.12
CA TYR A 81 -10.49 1.22 -2.97
C TYR A 81 -12.00 1.36 -2.76
N ARG A 82 -12.43 1.53 -1.51
CA ARG A 82 -13.83 1.76 -1.16
C ARG A 82 -14.38 3.14 -1.54
N GLY A 83 -13.55 4.00 -2.13
CA GLY A 83 -13.87 5.39 -2.45
C GLY A 83 -13.75 6.32 -1.23
N GLY A 84 -13.06 5.90 -0.17
CA GLY A 84 -12.77 6.71 1.00
C GLY A 84 -11.61 7.68 0.78
N LYS A 85 -11.37 8.57 1.75
CA LYS A 85 -10.19 9.44 1.78
C LYS A 85 -9.30 9.00 2.92
N PHE A 86 -8.00 8.91 2.66
CA PHE A 86 -6.99 8.58 3.67
C PHE A 86 -5.84 9.59 3.60
N TRP A 87 -5.38 10.11 4.73
CA TRP A 87 -4.26 11.06 4.80
C TRP A 87 -3.01 10.38 5.33
N PRO A 88 -2.02 10.02 4.49
CA PRO A 88 -0.85 9.26 4.93
C PRO A 88 0.02 9.98 5.99
N ILE A 89 -0.02 11.31 6.01
CA ILE A 89 0.79 12.15 6.91
C ILE A 89 0.03 12.52 8.21
N ASP A 90 -1.27 12.23 8.25
CA ASP A 90 -2.18 12.45 9.37
C ASP A 90 -3.22 11.32 9.44
N PRO A 91 -2.77 10.06 9.62
CA PRO A 91 -3.64 8.90 9.59
C PRO A 91 -4.50 8.84 10.85
N ARG A 92 -5.76 8.44 10.67
CA ARG A 92 -6.70 8.22 11.77
C ARG A 92 -7.22 6.80 11.72
N SER A 93 -7.34 6.16 12.88
CA SER A 93 -7.68 4.75 12.96
C SER A 93 -9.08 4.46 12.39
N GLU A 94 -10.05 5.37 12.57
CA GLU A 94 -11.41 5.22 12.02
C GLU A 94 -11.48 5.24 10.48
N GLU A 95 -10.42 5.68 9.80
CA GLU A 95 -10.30 5.70 8.34
C GLU A 95 -9.56 4.47 7.80
N VAL A 96 -9.10 3.59 8.68
CA VAL A 96 -8.43 2.33 8.32
C VAL A 96 -9.49 1.23 8.18
N PHE A 97 -9.58 0.68 6.97
CA PHE A 97 -10.51 -0.40 6.63
C PHE A 97 -9.73 -1.62 6.12
N ILE A 98 -10.12 -2.80 6.60
CA ILE A 98 -9.43 -4.04 6.25
C ILE A 98 -9.56 -4.38 4.77
N GLU A 99 -10.68 -4.01 4.13
CA GLU A 99 -10.92 -4.25 2.72
C GLU A 99 -10.02 -3.37 1.84
N ASP A 100 -9.75 -2.12 2.26
CA ASP A 100 -8.80 -1.24 1.55
C ASP A 100 -7.36 -1.80 1.67
N ILE A 101 -6.98 -2.32 2.84
CA ILE A 101 -5.69 -2.97 3.07
C ILE A 101 -5.56 -4.23 2.20
N ALA A 102 -6.51 -5.16 2.32
CA ALA A 102 -6.49 -6.42 1.60
C ALA A 102 -6.43 -6.22 0.08
N HIS A 103 -7.24 -5.29 -0.44
CA HIS A 103 -7.26 -4.97 -1.86
C HIS A 103 -5.92 -4.41 -2.33
N SER A 104 -5.41 -3.35 -1.67
CA SER A 104 -4.15 -2.71 -2.04
C SER A 104 -2.97 -3.70 -1.99
N LEU A 105 -2.81 -4.42 -0.87
CA LEU A 105 -1.73 -5.40 -0.69
C LEU A 105 -1.83 -6.58 -1.66
N SER A 106 -3.03 -6.93 -2.13
CA SER A 106 -3.19 -8.00 -3.12
C SER A 106 -2.67 -7.64 -4.51
N LEU A 107 -2.59 -6.34 -4.81
CA LEU A 107 -2.13 -5.80 -6.10
C LEU A 107 -0.65 -5.40 -6.07
N GLN A 108 -0.08 -5.17 -4.89
CA GLN A 108 1.32 -4.81 -4.72
C GLN A 108 2.22 -6.06 -4.77
N CYS A 109 3.18 -6.06 -5.70
CA CYS A 109 4.20 -7.10 -5.78
C CYS A 109 5.29 -6.86 -4.74
N ARG A 110 5.70 -7.93 -4.05
CA ARG A 110 6.97 -7.91 -3.31
C ARG A 110 8.15 -7.70 -4.27
N TYR A 111 9.28 -7.28 -3.72
CA TYR A 111 10.54 -7.10 -4.46
C TYR A 111 10.44 -6.13 -5.64
N ALA A 112 9.51 -5.16 -5.56
CA ALA A 112 9.17 -4.25 -6.65
C ALA A 112 8.89 -4.99 -7.99
N GLY A 113 8.35 -6.21 -7.93
CA GLY A 113 8.01 -7.00 -9.11
C GLY A 113 9.18 -7.69 -9.81
N HIS A 114 10.38 -7.70 -9.23
CA HIS A 114 11.55 -8.39 -9.79
C HIS A 114 11.57 -9.92 -9.55
N CYS A 115 10.42 -10.50 -9.27
CA CYS A 115 10.24 -11.93 -9.10
C CYS A 115 9.95 -12.63 -10.45
N HIS A 116 10.21 -13.95 -10.53
CA HIS A 116 9.88 -14.75 -11.71
C HIS A 116 8.37 -14.90 -11.92
N ARG A 117 7.61 -14.98 -10.83
CA ARG A 117 6.15 -15.09 -10.81
C ARG A 117 5.57 -14.01 -9.90
N PHE A 118 4.36 -13.57 -10.22
CA PHE A 118 3.61 -12.66 -9.36
C PHE A 118 3.53 -13.21 -7.94
N TYR A 119 3.91 -12.37 -6.98
CA TYR A 119 3.91 -12.67 -5.56
C TYR A 119 3.60 -11.37 -4.81
N SER A 120 2.43 -11.33 -4.17
CA SER A 120 1.90 -10.11 -3.57
C SER A 120 2.28 -9.96 -2.09
N VAL A 121 2.25 -8.73 -1.59
CA VAL A 121 2.40 -8.45 -0.16
C VAL A 121 1.32 -9.19 0.64
N ALA A 122 0.08 -9.24 0.14
CA ALA A 122 -0.99 -9.98 0.80
C ALA A 122 -0.70 -11.49 0.94
N GLU A 123 -0.14 -12.14 -0.09
CA GLU A 123 0.25 -13.56 0.01
C GLU A 123 1.32 -13.77 1.08
N HIS A 124 2.35 -12.93 1.07
CA HIS A 124 3.41 -12.93 2.09
C HIS A 124 2.83 -12.83 3.51
N SER A 125 1.97 -11.84 3.77
CA SER A 125 1.37 -11.64 5.09
C SER A 125 0.49 -12.83 5.52
N VAL A 126 -0.26 -13.43 4.59
CA VAL A 126 -1.09 -14.62 4.89
C VAL A 126 -0.22 -15.84 5.21
N LEU A 127 0.88 -16.06 4.49
CA LEU A 127 1.79 -17.17 4.76
C LEU A 127 2.42 -17.02 6.15
N MET A 128 2.81 -15.80 6.54
CA MET A 128 3.31 -15.50 7.88
C MET A 128 2.26 -15.74 8.97
N ALA A 129 1.05 -15.20 8.81
CA ALA A 129 -0.04 -15.38 9.77
C ALA A 129 -0.40 -16.86 9.96
N ARG A 130 -0.40 -17.64 8.87
CA ARG A 130 -0.63 -19.09 8.93
C ARG A 130 0.50 -19.81 9.64
N HIS A 131 1.75 -19.43 9.41
CA HIS A 131 2.90 -20.01 10.09
C HIS A 131 2.82 -19.78 11.61
N LEU A 132 2.53 -18.54 12.02
CA LEU A 132 2.53 -18.11 13.42
C LEU A 132 1.22 -18.35 14.18
N ARG A 133 0.23 -19.03 13.57
CA ARG A 133 -1.09 -19.27 14.19
C ARG A 133 -1.06 -19.97 15.55
N TRP A 134 0.02 -20.69 15.86
CA TRP A 134 0.17 -21.43 17.12
C TRP A 134 0.93 -20.64 18.21
N GLU A 135 1.48 -19.48 17.88
CA GLU A 135 2.16 -18.58 18.83
C GLU A 135 1.16 -17.66 19.56
N GLY A 136 -0.12 -17.73 19.20
CA GLY A 136 -1.23 -16.95 19.77
C GLY A 136 -1.92 -16.08 18.73
N MET A 137 -3.21 -15.82 18.94
CA MET A 137 -4.06 -15.11 17.96
C MET A 137 -3.58 -13.68 17.70
N ASP A 138 -3.16 -12.94 18.73
CA ASP A 138 -2.65 -11.59 18.54
C ASP A 138 -1.32 -11.57 17.78
N VAL A 139 -0.46 -12.58 17.98
CA VAL A 139 0.80 -12.74 17.20
C VAL A 139 0.49 -12.99 15.74
N ALA A 140 -0.44 -13.91 15.44
CA ALA A 140 -0.84 -14.23 14.07
C ALA A 140 -1.54 -13.05 13.38
N LEU A 141 -2.36 -12.29 14.12
CA LEU A 141 -3.00 -11.09 13.60
C LEU A 141 -1.99 -9.96 13.35
N TRP A 142 -1.01 -9.80 14.24
CA TRP A 142 0.12 -8.89 14.00
C TRP A 142 0.91 -9.30 12.75
N ALA A 143 1.18 -10.60 12.58
CA ALA A 143 1.85 -11.13 11.39
C ALA A 143 1.04 -10.90 10.10
N LEU A 144 -0.29 -10.93 10.15
CA LEU A 144 -1.12 -10.60 8.98
C LEU A 144 -1.07 -9.11 8.64
N LEU A 145 -0.93 -8.23 9.63
CA LEU A 145 -1.05 -6.78 9.49
C LEU A 145 0.30 -6.04 9.54
N HIS A 146 1.42 -6.73 9.65
CA HIS A 146 2.73 -6.08 9.84
C HIS A 146 3.10 -5.14 8.68
N ASP A 147 2.75 -5.50 7.44
CA ASP A 147 2.93 -4.69 6.24
C ASP A 147 1.68 -3.88 5.87
N ALA A 148 0.67 -3.77 6.75
CA ALA A 148 -0.58 -3.05 6.44
C ALA A 148 -0.37 -1.56 6.11
N SER A 149 0.71 -0.95 6.59
CA SER A 149 1.04 0.44 6.25
C SER A 149 1.38 0.63 4.76
N GLU A 150 1.89 -0.41 4.09
CA GLU A 150 2.24 -0.40 2.67
C GLU A 150 1.00 -0.27 1.79
N ALA A 151 -0.20 -0.58 2.31
CA ALA A 151 -1.45 -0.32 1.60
C ALA A 151 -1.63 1.17 1.24
N TYR A 152 -1.07 2.07 2.05
CA TYR A 152 -1.18 3.53 1.90
C TYR A 152 0.15 4.21 1.50
N LEU A 153 1.28 3.56 1.76
CA LEU A 153 2.62 4.10 1.51
C LEU A 153 3.41 3.37 0.41
N VAL A 154 2.87 2.26 -0.10
CA VAL A 154 3.49 1.34 -1.08
C VAL A 154 4.65 0.53 -0.49
N ASP A 155 4.84 -0.71 -0.93
CA ASP A 155 6.05 -1.50 -0.65
C ASP A 155 7.28 -0.85 -1.29
N VAL A 156 8.01 -0.05 -0.50
CA VAL A 156 9.27 0.55 -0.91
C VAL A 156 10.41 -0.43 -0.62
N PRO A 157 11.23 -0.82 -1.62
CA PRO A 157 12.36 -1.71 -1.40
C PRO A 157 13.30 -1.21 -0.29
N ARG A 158 13.68 -2.11 0.61
CA ARG A 158 14.50 -1.81 1.80
C ARG A 158 15.75 -0.94 1.54
N PRO A 159 16.52 -1.11 0.45
CA PRO A 159 17.67 -0.24 0.16
C PRO A 159 17.30 1.23 -0.06
N LEU A 160 16.07 1.51 -0.50
CA LEU A 160 15.57 2.85 -0.78
C LEU A 160 14.96 3.52 0.46
N LYS A 161 14.35 2.76 1.38
CA LYS A 161 13.68 3.30 2.59
C LYS A 161 14.59 4.28 3.38
N ARG A 162 15.90 3.99 3.48
CA ARG A 162 16.89 4.86 4.19
C ARG A 162 17.19 6.19 3.51
N HIS A 163 16.80 6.36 2.24
CA HIS A 163 17.04 7.55 1.44
C HIS A 163 15.79 8.41 1.26
N LEU A 164 14.65 8.02 1.83
CA LEU A 164 13.39 8.77 1.77
C LEU A 164 13.13 9.51 3.10
N PRO A 165 13.37 10.83 3.16
CA PRO A 165 13.14 11.61 4.37
C PRO A 165 11.66 11.53 4.79
N GLY A 166 11.40 11.33 6.08
CA GLY A 166 10.04 11.29 6.63
C GLY A 166 9.27 9.98 6.37
N TYR A 167 9.73 9.10 5.47
CA TYR A 167 9.02 7.85 5.16
C TYR A 167 8.85 6.96 6.39
N LYS A 168 9.93 6.74 7.14
CA LYS A 168 9.89 5.93 8.38
C LYS A 168 8.93 6.51 9.43
N GLU A 169 8.83 7.84 9.52
CA GLU A 169 7.90 8.49 10.44
C GLU A 169 6.44 8.33 9.98
N ALA A 170 6.18 8.46 8.68
CA ALA A 170 4.87 8.22 8.09
C ALA A 170 4.44 6.75 8.28
N GLU A 171 5.33 5.80 7.98
CA GLU A 171 5.12 4.36 8.17
C GLU A 171 4.75 4.04 9.63
N ALA A 172 5.49 4.60 10.59
CA ALA A 172 5.19 4.44 12.01
C ALA A 172 3.83 5.04 12.42
N LYS A 173 3.44 6.19 11.87
CA LYS A 173 2.13 6.81 12.15
C LYS A 173 0.97 5.99 11.58
N VAL A 174 1.11 5.53 10.33
CA VAL A 174 0.10 4.69 9.68
C VAL A 174 -0.02 3.38 10.43
N MET A 175 1.09 2.74 10.79
CA MET A 175 1.06 1.50 11.55
C MET A 175 0.43 1.69 12.95
N ALA A 176 0.68 2.82 13.62
CA ALA A 176 0.01 3.13 14.88
C ALA A 176 -1.52 3.24 14.72
N ALA A 177 -2.00 3.86 13.64
CA ALA A 177 -3.43 3.93 13.33
C ALA A 177 -4.02 2.55 13.01
N VAL A 178 -3.27 1.68 12.32
CA VAL A 178 -3.62 0.27 12.10
C VAL A 178 -3.74 -0.49 13.43
N CYS A 179 -2.73 -0.39 14.30
CA CYS A 179 -2.74 -1.04 15.61
C CYS A 179 -3.95 -0.60 16.45
N GLU A 180 -4.23 0.71 16.50
CA GLU A 180 -5.40 1.24 17.21
C GLU A 180 -6.71 0.71 16.61
N ARG A 181 -6.84 0.72 15.28
CA ARG A 181 -8.05 0.26 14.58
C ARG A 181 -8.42 -1.19 14.87
N PHE A 182 -7.41 -2.05 14.99
CA PHE A 182 -7.58 -3.49 15.19
C PHE A 182 -7.29 -3.96 16.63
N SER A 183 -7.06 -3.01 17.55
CA SER A 183 -6.75 -3.28 18.96
C SER A 183 -5.55 -4.21 19.12
N LEU A 184 -4.47 -3.94 18.39
CA LEU A 184 -3.18 -4.61 18.52
C LEU A 184 -2.25 -3.80 19.43
N GLU A 185 -1.31 -4.50 20.06
CA GLU A 185 -0.19 -3.85 20.73
C GLU A 185 0.63 -3.02 19.73
N LYS A 186 1.14 -1.87 20.18
CA LYS A 186 1.92 -0.95 19.34
C LYS A 186 3.28 -1.51 18.96
N GLU A 187 3.86 -2.32 19.84
CA GLU A 187 5.14 -2.95 19.60
C GLU A 187 4.93 -4.28 18.88
N MET A 188 5.65 -4.45 17.76
CA MET A 188 5.66 -5.70 17.02
C MET A 188 6.27 -6.81 17.87
N PRO A 189 5.59 -7.98 18.03
CA PRO A 189 6.18 -9.12 18.70
C PRO A 189 7.47 -9.58 18.02
N ALA A 190 8.50 -9.89 18.80
CA ALA A 190 9.81 -10.28 18.27
C ALA A 190 9.76 -11.50 17.32
N VAL A 191 8.84 -12.44 17.58
CA VAL A 191 8.63 -13.62 16.74
C VAL A 191 8.09 -13.28 15.35
N VAL A 192 7.33 -12.18 15.21
CA VAL A 192 6.84 -11.70 13.90
C VAL A 192 7.99 -11.11 13.10
N HIS A 193 8.84 -10.30 13.74
CA HIS A 193 10.04 -9.77 13.11
C HIS A 193 11.04 -10.87 12.69
N ASP A 194 11.22 -11.91 13.53
CA ASP A 194 12.02 -13.08 13.18
C ASP A 194 11.45 -13.80 11.95
N ALA A 195 10.13 -14.03 11.94
CA ALA A 195 9.45 -14.69 10.84
C ALA A 195 9.53 -13.91 9.52
N ASP A 196 9.34 -12.58 9.55
CA ASP A 196 9.50 -11.69 8.39
C ASP A 196 10.93 -11.75 7.80
N THR A 197 11.94 -11.86 8.67
CA THR A 197 13.32 -12.02 8.20
C THR A 197 13.55 -13.39 7.55
N ARG A 198 12.96 -14.45 8.13
CA ARG A 198 13.20 -15.84 7.73
C ARG A 198 12.41 -16.27 6.50
N ILE A 199 11.21 -15.74 6.29
CA ILE A 199 10.37 -16.06 5.11
C ILE A 199 11.06 -15.64 3.81
N ILE A 200 11.99 -14.67 3.84
CA ILE A 200 12.85 -14.33 2.70
C ILE A 200 13.54 -15.60 2.13
N GLY A 201 14.00 -16.52 2.99
CA GLY A 201 14.60 -17.77 2.55
C GLY A 201 13.68 -18.63 1.69
N ASP A 202 12.40 -18.71 2.05
CA ASP A 202 11.37 -19.40 1.25
C ASP A 202 11.04 -18.63 -0.04
N GLU A 203 11.10 -17.30 -0.02
CA GLU A 203 10.74 -16.43 -1.13
C GLU A 203 11.78 -16.37 -2.25
N LEU A 204 13.05 -16.56 -1.90
CA LEU A 204 14.19 -16.50 -2.82
C LEU A 204 14.11 -17.54 -3.96
N VAL A 205 13.32 -18.60 -3.80
CA VAL A 205 13.01 -19.56 -4.89
C VAL A 205 12.36 -18.88 -6.11
N ASN A 206 11.73 -17.72 -5.90
CA ASN A 206 11.08 -16.92 -6.93
C ASN A 206 11.98 -15.81 -7.50
N MET A 207 13.29 -15.86 -7.23
CA MET A 207 14.27 -14.89 -7.73
C MET A 207 15.47 -15.58 -8.38
N ALA A 208 16.15 -14.87 -9.27
CA ALA A 208 17.41 -15.34 -9.84
C ALA A 208 18.48 -15.41 -8.74
N PRO A 209 19.29 -16.48 -8.68
CA PRO A 209 20.25 -16.70 -7.59
C PRO A 209 21.31 -15.59 -7.54
N MET A 210 21.66 -15.17 -6.32
CA MET A 210 22.73 -14.21 -6.04
C MET A 210 23.44 -14.58 -4.72
N ASP A 211 24.71 -14.20 -4.57
CA ASP A 211 25.53 -14.53 -3.40
C ASP A 211 24.92 -14.12 -2.05
N TRP A 212 24.13 -13.04 -2.02
CA TRP A 212 23.52 -12.57 -0.78
C TRP A 212 22.43 -13.52 -0.24
N HIS A 213 21.93 -14.45 -1.06
CA HIS A 213 20.91 -15.44 -0.72
C HIS A 213 21.42 -16.38 0.39
N ASP A 214 22.72 -16.65 0.42
CA ASP A 214 23.36 -17.54 1.40
C ASP A 214 23.12 -17.11 2.86
N ARG A 215 22.80 -15.82 3.08
CA ARG A 215 22.46 -15.29 4.41
C ARG A 215 21.19 -15.91 5.01
N TYR A 216 20.31 -16.44 4.17
CA TYR A 216 19.01 -16.98 4.56
C TYR A 216 18.95 -18.51 4.46
N ALA A 217 20.00 -19.15 3.97
CA ALA A 217 20.03 -20.59 3.78
C ALA A 217 19.93 -21.35 5.11
N GLY A 218 18.96 -22.28 5.20
CA GLY A 218 18.74 -23.11 6.39
C GLY A 218 18.01 -22.39 7.53
N GLN A 219 17.49 -21.19 7.28
CA GLN A 219 16.74 -20.39 8.25
C GLN A 219 15.28 -20.18 7.82
N GLU A 220 14.88 -20.73 6.67
CA GLU A 220 13.52 -20.65 6.16
C GLU A 220 12.43 -21.07 7.16
N LEU A 221 11.21 -20.59 6.94
CA LEU A 221 10.03 -21.01 7.69
C LEU A 221 9.48 -22.36 7.19
N GLY A 222 9.86 -22.78 5.98
CA GLY A 222 9.35 -23.97 5.31
C GLY A 222 7.96 -23.75 4.72
N VAL A 223 7.64 -22.51 4.35
CA VAL A 223 6.36 -22.18 3.71
C VAL A 223 6.46 -22.39 2.20
N THR A 224 5.33 -22.72 1.56
CA THR A 224 5.27 -22.88 0.10
C THR A 224 4.55 -21.71 -0.52
N LEU A 225 5.25 -20.98 -1.39
CA LEU A 225 4.64 -19.92 -2.20
C LEU A 225 3.56 -20.52 -3.12
N ARG A 226 2.40 -19.88 -3.12
CA ARG A 226 1.21 -20.28 -3.88
C ARG A 226 1.09 -19.52 -5.19
N TYR A 227 1.65 -18.31 -5.27
CA TYR A 227 1.57 -17.42 -6.43
C TYR A 227 0.12 -17.13 -6.79
N TRP A 228 -0.65 -16.67 -5.80
CA TRP A 228 -2.06 -16.36 -5.97
C TRP A 228 -2.26 -15.22 -6.96
N SER A 229 -3.35 -15.27 -7.73
CA SER A 229 -3.81 -14.06 -8.42
C SER A 229 -4.20 -13.00 -7.39
N PRO A 230 -4.19 -11.69 -7.73
CA PRO A 230 -4.61 -10.63 -6.82
C PRO A 230 -5.95 -10.91 -6.14
N ALA A 231 -6.98 -11.27 -6.92
CA ALA A 231 -8.30 -11.60 -6.39
C ALA A 231 -8.28 -12.76 -5.37
N LYS A 232 -7.43 -13.78 -5.60
CA LYS A 232 -7.28 -14.89 -4.66
C LYS A 232 -6.52 -14.46 -3.41
N ALA A 233 -5.45 -13.66 -3.56
CA ALA A 233 -4.70 -13.13 -2.41
C ALA A 233 -5.57 -12.23 -1.53
N GLU A 234 -6.39 -11.35 -2.12
CA GLU A 234 -7.36 -10.51 -1.40
C GLU A 234 -8.34 -11.39 -0.60
N THR A 235 -8.92 -12.41 -1.24
CA THR A 235 -9.86 -13.34 -0.60
C THR A 235 -9.20 -14.09 0.56
N GLU A 236 -7.99 -14.61 0.39
CA GLU A 236 -7.27 -15.35 1.42
C GLU A 236 -6.85 -14.46 2.59
N PHE A 237 -6.52 -13.20 2.31
CA PHE A 237 -6.19 -12.19 3.33
C PHE A 237 -7.40 -11.88 4.21
N LEU A 238 -8.55 -11.55 3.58
CA LEU A 238 -9.79 -11.27 4.30
C LEU A 238 -10.27 -12.48 5.10
N ALA A 239 -10.26 -13.68 4.49
CA ALA A 239 -10.67 -14.90 5.18
C ALA A 239 -9.75 -15.22 6.38
N THR A 240 -8.45 -14.97 6.26
CA THR A 240 -7.49 -15.16 7.36
C THR A 240 -7.74 -14.13 8.47
N PHE A 241 -7.97 -12.87 8.11
CA PHE A 241 -8.31 -11.81 9.07
C PHE A 241 -9.60 -12.14 9.85
N GLU A 242 -10.68 -12.49 9.14
CA GLU A 242 -11.96 -12.87 9.74
C GLU A 242 -11.81 -14.04 10.70
N ALA A 243 -11.10 -15.10 10.28
CA ALA A 243 -10.86 -16.26 11.12
C ALA A 243 -10.08 -15.91 12.40
N LEU A 244 -9.04 -15.08 12.31
CA LEU A 244 -8.24 -14.65 13.47
C LEU A 244 -9.07 -13.78 14.42
N MET A 245 -9.87 -12.86 13.88
CA MET A 245 -10.75 -12.00 14.67
C MET A 245 -11.84 -12.79 15.39
N GLU A 246 -12.43 -13.80 14.73
CA GLU A 246 -13.39 -14.71 15.36
C GLU A 246 -12.75 -15.54 16.47
N CYS A 247 -11.56 -16.10 16.23
CA CYS A 247 -10.83 -16.86 17.24
C CYS A 247 -10.48 -16.00 18.46
N ARG A 248 -10.01 -14.76 18.22
CA ARG A 248 -9.71 -13.77 19.25
C ARG A 248 -10.95 -13.43 20.08
N ALA A 249 -12.10 -13.20 19.43
CA ALA A 249 -13.36 -12.90 20.12
C ALA A 249 -13.88 -14.06 21.00
N ARG A 250 -13.56 -15.31 20.63
CA ARG A 250 -13.91 -16.51 21.41
C ARG A 250 -12.92 -16.83 22.53
N GLY A 251 -11.83 -16.08 22.65
CA GLY A 251 -10.77 -16.33 23.63
C GLY A 251 -10.03 -17.66 23.40
N MET A 252 -10.00 -18.13 22.15
CA MET A 252 -9.24 -19.33 21.79
C MET A 252 -7.76 -18.94 21.69
N ALA A 253 -6.91 -19.62 22.47
CA ALA A 253 -5.46 -19.43 22.48
C ALA A 253 -4.80 -20.10 21.28
#